data_AF-A0A7J3F1I9-F1
#
_entry.id   AF-A0A7J3F1I9-F1
#
_cell.length_a   1.000
_cell.length_b   1.000
_cell.length_c   1.000
_cell.angle_alpha   90.00
_cell.angle_beta   90.00
_cell.angle_gamma   90.00
#
_symmetry.space_group_name_H-M   'P 1'
#
loop_
_entity.id
_entity.type
_entity.pdbx_description
1 polymer ?
#
loop_
_entity_poly.entity_id
_entity_poly.type
_entity_poly.pdbx_seq_one_letter_code
_entity_poly.pdbx_strand_id
1 'polypeptide(L)'
;MSNKFTSIPDEIYFLCILHNVGATNSGRALTLEEIVRWTATDPPKAEENLAKLIENGYVGVSEVSGVKKYFITIDGIRKVLSMYS
;
A
#
# COMPACT_ATOMS: atom_id res chain seq x y z
N MET A 1 6.42 -7.42 28.14
CA MET A 1 6.43 -6.54 26.94
C MET A 1 5.26 -6.95 26.07
N SER A 2 4.19 -6.16 26.03
CA SER A 2 3.01 -6.44 25.22
C SER A 2 3.36 -6.34 23.74
N ASN A 3 3.17 -7.44 23.01
CA ASN A 3 3.50 -7.59 21.61
C ASN A 3 2.55 -6.71 20.76
N LYS A 4 2.89 -5.43 20.52
CA LYS A 4 2.07 -4.47 19.74
C LYS A 4 1.80 -4.93 18.29
N PHE A 5 2.54 -5.92 17.79
CA PHE A 5 2.45 -6.39 16.41
C PHE A 5 1.26 -7.32 16.09
N THR A 6 0.52 -7.83 17.08
CA THR A 6 -0.66 -8.69 16.81
C THR A 6 -1.97 -7.91 16.56
N SER A 7 -1.91 -6.59 16.40
CA SER A 7 -3.12 -5.73 16.32
C SER A 7 -3.27 -4.89 15.05
N ILE A 8 -2.23 -4.83 14.19
CA ILE A 8 -2.27 -4.01 12.99
C ILE A 8 -2.79 -4.88 11.84
N PRO A 9 -3.89 -4.50 11.16
CA PRO A 9 -4.38 -5.25 10.01
C PRO A 9 -3.33 -5.37 8.90
N ASP A 10 -3.29 -6.51 8.21
CA ASP A 10 -2.32 -6.82 7.16
C ASP A 10 -2.22 -5.70 6.12
N GLU A 11 -3.36 -5.15 5.71
CA GLU A 11 -3.42 -4.07 4.72
C GLU A 11 -2.80 -2.77 5.21
N ILE A 12 -2.86 -2.48 6.52
CA ILE A 12 -2.23 -1.30 7.09
C ILE A 12 -0.71 -1.48 7.17
N TYR A 13 -0.25 -2.69 7.49
CA TYR A 13 1.18 -3.01 7.39
C TYR A 13 1.67 -2.93 5.93
N PHE A 14 0.87 -3.43 4.99
CA PHE A 14 1.15 -3.35 3.55
C PHE A 14 1.23 -1.89 3.06
N LEU A 15 0.35 -1.01 3.53
CA LEU A 15 0.39 0.43 3.26
C LEU A 15 1.71 1.06 3.73
N CYS A 16 2.21 0.68 4.91
CA CYS A 16 3.52 1.14 5.39
C CYS A 16 4.67 0.67 4.48
N ILE A 17 4.61 -0.56 3.95
CA ILE A 17 5.62 -1.05 3.01
C ILE A 17 5.59 -0.23 1.71
N LEU A 18 4.40 0.01 1.14
CA LEU A 18 4.22 0.84 -0.06
C LEU A 18 4.82 2.25 0.12
N HIS A 19 4.69 2.82 1.33
CA HIS A 19 5.26 4.12 1.67
C HIS A 19 6.79 4.06 1.68
N ASN A 20 7.36 3.01 2.27
CA ASN A 20 8.80 2.83 2.39
C ASN A 20 9.48 2.63 1.02
N VAL A 21 8.81 1.98 0.06
CA VAL A 21 9.32 1.83 -1.32
C VAL A 21 9.08 3.08 -2.17
N GLY A 22 8.37 4.07 -1.63
CA GLY A 22 8.24 5.39 -2.22
C GLY A 22 7.11 5.54 -3.23
N ALA A 23 6.11 4.66 -3.21
CA ALA A 23 4.91 4.76 -4.06
C ALA A 23 3.96 5.88 -3.57
N THR A 24 4.47 7.08 -3.33
CA THR A 24 3.77 8.16 -2.58
C THR A 24 3.10 9.22 -3.46
N ASN A 25 3.08 9.02 -4.78
CA ASN A 25 2.34 9.84 -5.74
C ASN A 25 2.21 9.09 -7.08
N SER A 26 1.38 9.58 -7.99
CA SER A 26 1.12 8.96 -9.30
C SER A 26 2.36 8.85 -10.19
N GLY A 27 3.33 9.76 -10.08
CA GLY A 27 4.61 9.69 -10.80
C GLY A 27 5.55 8.58 -10.29
N ARG A 28 5.29 8.05 -9.09
CA ARG A 28 6.02 6.93 -8.47
C ARG A 28 5.13 5.69 -8.29
N ALA A 29 4.00 5.63 -9.01
CA ALA A 29 3.08 4.51 -8.91
C ALA A 29 3.71 3.21 -9.43
N LEU A 30 3.41 2.10 -8.76
CA LEU A 30 3.98 0.77 -9.04
C LEU A 30 2.91 -0.17 -9.58
N THR A 31 3.28 -1.07 -10.49
CA THR A 31 2.39 -2.17 -10.92
C THR A 31 2.23 -3.20 -9.80
N LEU A 32 1.25 -4.11 -9.93
CA LEU A 32 1.10 -5.22 -8.98
C LEU A 32 2.36 -6.10 -8.94
N GLU A 33 2.97 -6.36 -10.09
CA GLU A 33 4.20 -7.17 -10.19
C GLU A 33 5.38 -6.50 -9.48
N GLU A 34 5.51 -5.17 -9.61
CA GLU A 34 6.53 -4.42 -8.88
C GLU A 34 6.28 -4.47 -7.38
N ILE A 35 5.03 -4.29 -6.95
CA ILE A 35 4.64 -4.35 -5.54
C ILE A 35 4.95 -5.71 -4.94
N VAL A 36 4.48 -6.80 -5.57
CA VAL A 36 4.76 -8.19 -5.14
C VAL A 36 6.26 -8.44 -5.00
N ARG A 37 7.06 -7.95 -5.96
CA ARG A 37 8.52 -8.08 -5.91
C ARG A 37 9.13 -7.34 -4.72
N TRP A 38 8.69 -6.11 -4.46
CA TRP A 38 9.21 -5.30 -3.37
C TRP A 38 8.76 -5.77 -1.98
N THR A 39 7.52 -6.27 -1.86
CA THR A 39 6.93 -6.65 -0.57
C THR A 39 7.12 -8.14 -0.24
N ALA A 40 7.59 -8.95 -1.19
CA ALA A 40 7.65 -10.41 -1.09
C ALA A 40 6.30 -11.03 -0.65
N THR A 41 5.19 -10.39 -1.03
CA THR A 41 3.82 -10.82 -0.73
C THR A 41 3.27 -11.66 -1.88
N ASP A 42 2.53 -12.70 -1.57
CA ASP A 42 1.83 -13.51 -2.57
C ASP A 42 0.85 -12.64 -3.41
N PRO A 43 0.77 -12.81 -4.75
CA PRO A 43 -0.02 -11.91 -5.61
C PRO A 43 -1.50 -11.80 -5.22
N PRO A 44 -2.27 -12.89 -5.04
CA PRO A 44 -3.62 -12.84 -4.47
C PRO A 44 -3.74 -12.02 -3.18
N LYS A 45 -2.78 -12.15 -2.26
CA LYS A 45 -2.81 -11.40 -0.99
C LYS A 45 -2.50 -9.92 -1.20
N ALA A 46 -1.58 -9.60 -2.13
CA ALA A 46 -1.30 -8.22 -2.52
C ALA A 46 -2.54 -7.55 -3.16
N GLU A 47 -3.27 -8.27 -4.02
CA GLU A 47 -4.54 -7.80 -4.60
C GLU A 47 -5.61 -7.55 -3.53
N GLU A 48 -5.78 -8.47 -2.58
CA GLU A 48 -6.72 -8.32 -1.47
C GLU A 48 -6.40 -7.07 -0.63
N ASN A 49 -5.13 -6.88 -0.27
CA ASN A 49 -4.69 -5.71 0.49
C ASN A 49 -4.89 -4.42 -0.29
N LEU A 50 -4.56 -4.40 -1.59
CA LEU A 50 -4.78 -3.24 -2.46
C LEU A 50 -6.27 -2.90 -2.55
N ALA A 51 -7.14 -3.89 -2.74
CA ALA A 51 -8.58 -3.68 -2.81
C ALA A 51 -9.11 -2.99 -1.54
N LYS A 52 -8.72 -3.49 -0.35
CA LYS A 52 -9.10 -2.89 0.94
C LYS A 52 -8.57 -1.45 1.08
N LEU A 53 -7.33 -1.20 0.69
CA LEU A 53 -6.73 0.14 0.79
C LEU A 53 -7.34 1.13 -0.19
N ILE A 54 -7.78 0.67 -1.37
CA ILE A 54 -8.51 1.49 -2.35
C ILE A 54 -9.90 1.83 -1.83
N GLU A 55 -10.62 0.84 -1.29
CA GLU A 55 -11.95 1.05 -0.70
C GLU A 55 -11.92 2.09 0.44
N ASN A 56 -10.85 2.09 1.23
CA ASN A 56 -10.62 3.06 2.31
C ASN A 56 -9.99 4.39 1.84
N GLY A 57 -9.73 4.57 0.54
CA GLY A 57 -9.15 5.79 -0.02
C GLY A 57 -7.67 6.04 0.29
N TYR A 58 -6.96 5.05 0.83
CA TYR A 58 -5.53 5.15 1.16
C TYR A 58 -4.61 4.88 -0.03
N VAL A 59 -5.09 4.13 -1.02
CA VAL A 59 -4.37 3.85 -2.28
C VAL A 59 -5.21 4.33 -3.45
N GLY A 60 -4.57 5.10 -4.33
CA GLY A 60 -5.10 5.49 -5.63
C GLY A 60 -4.62 4.57 -6.74
N VAL A 61 -5.38 4.54 -7.83
CA VAL A 61 -5.04 3.81 -9.05
C VAL A 61 -4.85 4.81 -10.18
N SER A 62 -3.77 4.66 -10.92
CA SER A 62 -3.54 5.33 -12.20
C SER A 62 -3.43 4.27 -13.29
N GLU A 63 -4.03 4.51 -14.45
CA GLU A 63 -3.88 3.65 -15.61
C GLU A 63 -3.08 4.38 -16.68
N VAL A 64 -1.97 3.77 -17.12
CA VAL A 64 -1.11 4.31 -18.17
C VAL A 64 -0.94 3.24 -19.23
N SER A 65 -1.40 3.52 -20.45
CA SER A 65 -1.32 2.60 -21.58
C SER A 65 -1.94 1.21 -21.29
N GLY A 66 -3.05 1.17 -20.56
CA GLY A 66 -3.73 -0.08 -20.18
C GLY A 66 -3.12 -0.83 -18.99
N VAL A 67 -2.06 -0.30 -18.38
CA VAL A 67 -1.41 -0.90 -17.22
C VAL A 67 -1.83 -0.16 -15.95
N LYS A 68 -2.43 -0.89 -15.01
CA LYS A 68 -2.78 -0.37 -13.68
C LYS A 68 -1.53 -0.19 -12.84
N LYS A 69 -1.42 0.96 -12.20
CA LYS A 69 -0.39 1.30 -11.22
C LYS A 69 -1.03 1.88 -9.97
N TYR A 70 -0.44 1.59 -8.83
CA TYR A 70 -0.96 1.93 -7.51
C TYR A 70 0.00 2.89 -6.81
N PHE A 71 -0.57 3.87 -6.11
CA PHE A 71 0.18 4.85 -5.31
C PHE A 71 -0.61 5.22 -4.06
N ILE A 72 0.08 5.63 -3.01
CA ILE A 72 -0.52 6.08 -1.77
C ILE A 72 -1.07 7.50 -1.96
N THR A 73 -2.31 7.72 -1.51
CA THR A 73 -2.96 9.04 -1.50
C THR A 73 -2.44 9.91 -0.35
N ILE A 74 -2.82 11.18 -0.32
CA ILE A 74 -2.51 12.04 0.84
C ILE A 74 -3.06 11.45 2.14
N ASP A 75 -4.26 10.87 2.10
CA ASP A 75 -4.89 10.25 3.27
C ASP A 75 -4.20 8.95 3.68
N GLY A 76 -3.71 8.17 2.73
CA GLY A 76 -2.85 7.02 3.01
C GLY A 76 -1.54 7.42 3.69
N ILE A 77 -0.89 8.51 3.25
CA ILE A 77 0.34 9.02 3.89
C ILE A 77 0.03 9.47 5.32
N ARG A 78 -1.06 10.23 5.53
CA ARG A 78 -1.50 10.63 6.88
C ARG A 78 -1.74 9.42 7.77
N LYS A 79 -2.38 8.37 7.24
CA LYS A 79 -2.60 7.12 7.97
C LYS A 79 -1.27 6.48 8.38
N VAL A 80 -0.31 6.34 7.48
CA VAL A 80 1.02 5.81 7.80
C VAL A 80 1.71 6.64 8.89
N LEU A 81 1.73 7.97 8.77
CA LEU A 81 2.36 8.85 9.75
C LEU A 81 1.70 8.76 11.14
N SER A 82 0.38 8.55 11.19
CA SER A 82 -0.35 8.35 12.46
C SER A 82 0.04 7.06 13.20
N MET A 83 0.65 6.08 12.51
CA MET A 83 1.09 4.83 13.14
C MET A 83 2.40 5.00 13.93
N TYR A 84 3.17 6.06 13.65
CA TYR A 84 4.44 6.36 14.30
C TYR A 84 4.32 7.37 15.46
N SER A 85 3.12 7.92 15.66
CA SER A 85 2.85 8.97 16.66
C SER A 85 2.41 8.41 18.01
#